data_AF-A0A351G8B9-F1
#
_entry.id   AF-A0A351G8B9-F1
#
_cell.length_a   1.000
_cell.length_b   1.000
_cell.length_c   1.000
_cell.angle_alpha   90.00
_cell.angle_beta   90.00
_cell.angle_gamma   90.00
#
_symmetry.space_group_name_H-M   'P 1'
#
loop_
_entity.id
_entity.type
_entity.pdbx_description
1 polymer ?
#
loop_
_entity_poly.entity_id
_entity_poly.type
_entity_poly.pdbx_seq_one_letter_code
_entity_poly.pdbx_strand_id
1 'polypeptide(L)'
;MGWYDLVIFSDKTMHILTIHRSRIISGVVGYLFALLLAGCQAAQPVQPTQPAISLEDLSPIKQSYVERGLIELVPDDLPAPILPPDPIQADLGAEPYYQICLACHGNWGQGLTDEWRETGFGEDMNCWQSRCHASNHPPQGFEFPKEVPPLLGKTALNRIANAQQLYQVISETMPWWAPGSLSQEEAINITAYILRARGELPEGIVLTEANLAAFSLHVQPPELVDENPGGIVLIFGLTLAMFGFLWTKAQPETEENP
;
A
#
# COMPACT_ATOMS: atom_id res chain seq x y z
N MET A 1 57.10 6.60 5.48
CA MET A 1 56.26 5.72 4.65
C MET A 1 55.20 5.15 5.58
N GLY A 2 53.95 5.61 5.48
CA GLY A 2 52.90 5.30 6.46
C GLY A 2 51.92 4.26 5.93
N TRP A 3 51.63 3.25 6.76
CA TRP A 3 50.56 2.28 6.57
C TRP A 3 49.37 2.69 7.44
N TYR A 4 48.16 2.37 6.99
CA TYR A 4 46.96 2.48 7.80
C TYR A 4 46.24 1.13 7.78
N ASP A 5 45.85 0.65 8.95
CA ASP A 5 44.99 -0.51 9.09
C ASP A 5 43.55 -0.02 9.21
N LEU A 6 42.72 -0.42 8.25
CA LEU A 6 41.29 -0.17 8.30
C LEU A 6 40.61 -1.41 8.87
N VAL A 7 40.03 -1.26 10.06
CA VAL A 7 39.29 -2.33 10.74
C VAL A 7 37.81 -2.12 10.49
N ILE A 8 37.16 -3.09 9.84
CA ILE A 8 35.72 -3.05 9.55
C ILE A 8 35.06 -4.21 10.28
N PHE A 9 33.94 -3.92 10.94
CA PHE A 9 33.12 -4.90 11.65
C PHE A 9 31.84 -5.18 10.86
N SER A 10 31.55 -6.45 10.58
CA SER A 10 30.27 -6.89 10.01
C SER A 10 29.79 -8.13 10.75
N ASP A 11 28.62 -8.01 11.37
CA ASP A 11 27.72 -9.02 11.96
C ASP A 11 28.27 -10.11 12.91
N LYS A 12 29.60 -10.18 13.12
CA LYS A 12 30.41 -10.84 14.19
C LYS A 12 31.85 -11.14 13.75
N THR A 13 32.24 -10.83 12.52
CA THR A 13 33.58 -11.07 11.96
C THR A 13 34.39 -9.79 11.84
N MET A 14 35.65 -9.84 12.29
CA MET A 14 36.61 -8.74 12.17
C MET A 14 37.47 -8.94 10.91
N HIS A 15 37.42 -7.98 9.99
CA HIS A 15 38.28 -7.95 8.81
C HIS A 15 39.30 -6.81 8.94
N ILE A 16 40.58 -7.16 8.88
CA ILE A 16 41.69 -6.20 8.87
C ILE A 16 42.20 -6.08 7.44
N LEU A 17 42.07 -4.90 6.85
CA LEU A 17 42.58 -4.61 5.51
C LEU A 17 43.72 -3.59 5.61
N THR A 18 44.94 -4.03 5.31
CA THR A 18 46.13 -3.17 5.28
C THR A 18 46.28 -2.54 3.89
N ILE A 19 46.17 -1.22 3.80
CA ILE A 19 46.12 -0.50 2.50
C ILE A 19 47.38 0.35 2.31
N HIS A 20 48.02 0.22 1.14
CA HIS A 20 49.16 1.03 0.74
C HIS A 20 48.72 2.40 0.18
N ARG A 21 49.38 3.48 0.63
CA ARG A 21 49.01 4.89 0.37
C ARG A 21 48.86 5.28 -1.11
N SER A 22 49.48 4.54 -2.04
CA SER A 22 49.42 4.81 -3.49
C SER A 22 48.23 4.20 -4.24
N ARG A 23 47.36 3.42 -3.57
CA ARG A 23 46.19 2.77 -4.20
C ARG A 23 44.83 3.25 -3.67
N ILE A 24 44.82 4.30 -2.85
CA ILE A 24 43.63 4.78 -2.12
C ILE A 24 42.51 5.28 -3.06
N ILE A 25 42.86 5.87 -4.21
CA ILE A 25 41.84 6.57 -5.03
C ILE A 25 41.03 5.60 -5.91
N SER A 26 41.63 4.50 -6.38
CA SER A 26 40.91 3.55 -7.26
C SER A 26 40.25 2.38 -6.51
N GLY A 27 40.79 1.98 -5.36
CA GLY A 27 40.27 0.82 -4.60
C GLY A 27 39.04 1.14 -3.75
N VAL A 28 39.01 2.32 -3.11
CA VAL A 28 37.93 2.71 -2.19
C VAL A 28 36.64 3.06 -2.94
N VAL A 29 36.77 3.70 -4.12
CA VAL A 29 35.61 4.04 -4.97
C VAL A 29 34.98 2.79 -5.58
N GLY A 30 35.78 1.82 -6.03
CA GLY A 30 35.26 0.55 -6.57
C GLY A 30 34.54 -0.30 -5.52
N TYR A 31 35.04 -0.33 -4.27
CA TYR A 31 34.44 -1.14 -3.21
C TYR A 31 33.18 -0.49 -2.58
N LEU A 32 33.13 0.85 -2.50
CA LEU A 32 31.90 1.56 -2.12
C LEU A 32 30.79 1.41 -3.18
N PHE A 33 31.14 1.36 -4.47
CA PHE A 33 30.16 1.12 -5.54
C PHE A 33 29.61 -0.32 -5.52
N ALA A 34 30.44 -1.31 -5.16
CA ALA A 34 29.99 -2.70 -5.01
C ALA A 34 29.09 -2.91 -3.78
N LEU A 35 29.33 -2.20 -2.67
CA LEU A 35 28.47 -2.24 -1.48
C LEU A 35 27.12 -1.54 -1.69
N LEU A 36 27.05 -0.55 -2.58
CA LEU A 36 25.78 0.10 -2.98
C LEU A 36 24.90 -0.79 -3.86
N LEU A 37 25.48 -1.73 -4.63
CA LEU A 37 24.72 -2.66 -5.48
C LEU A 37 24.23 -3.92 -4.74
N ALA A 38 24.81 -4.25 -3.59
CA ALA A 38 24.41 -5.42 -2.81
C ALA A 38 23.23 -5.16 -1.84
N GLY A 39 22.81 -3.89 -1.66
CA GLY A 39 21.79 -3.49 -0.68
C GLY A 39 20.35 -3.40 -1.20
N CYS A 40 20.11 -3.58 -2.50
CA CYS A 40 18.77 -3.46 -3.09
C CYS A 40 18.18 -4.83 -3.46
N GLN A 41 18.08 -5.75 -2.51
CA GLN A 41 17.01 -6.75 -2.60
C GLN A 41 15.75 -6.09 -2.06
N ALA A 42 14.93 -5.57 -2.97
CA ALA A 42 13.57 -5.20 -2.65
C ALA A 42 12.90 -6.42 -1.99
N ALA A 43 12.52 -6.27 -0.72
CA ALA A 43 11.71 -7.27 -0.04
C ALA A 43 10.47 -7.50 -0.91
N GLN A 44 10.33 -8.70 -1.45
CA GLN A 44 9.13 -9.04 -2.21
C GLN A 44 7.95 -8.95 -1.23
N PRO A 45 6.82 -8.34 -1.63
CA PRO A 45 5.63 -8.35 -0.80
C PRO A 45 5.24 -9.80 -0.57
N VAL A 46 5.33 -10.25 0.68
CA VAL A 46 4.86 -11.57 1.10
C VAL A 46 3.34 -11.53 0.98
N GLN A 47 2.80 -12.18 -0.04
CA GLN A 47 1.36 -12.35 -0.16
C GLN A 47 0.87 -13.33 0.90
N PRO A 48 -0.24 -13.02 1.60
CA PRO A 48 -0.78 -13.88 2.64
C PRO A 48 -1.11 -15.27 2.09
N THR A 49 -0.77 -16.29 2.87
CA THR A 49 -0.91 -17.72 2.56
C THR A 49 -2.36 -18.19 2.72
N GLN A 50 -3.26 -17.67 1.89
CA GLN A 50 -4.53 -18.38 1.63
C GLN A 50 -4.25 -19.56 0.68
N PRO A 51 -4.89 -20.73 0.86
CA PRO A 51 -4.78 -21.81 -0.11
C PRO A 51 -5.17 -21.27 -1.48
N ALA A 52 -4.26 -21.39 -2.44
CA ALA A 52 -4.46 -20.85 -3.78
C ALA A 52 -5.60 -21.61 -4.47
N ILE A 53 -6.82 -21.13 -4.31
CA ILE A 53 -7.93 -21.46 -5.21
C ILE A 53 -7.52 -20.89 -6.57
N SER A 54 -7.50 -21.72 -7.61
CA SER A 54 -7.14 -21.27 -8.96
C SER A 54 -8.16 -20.23 -9.41
N LEU A 55 -7.73 -19.19 -10.13
CA LEU A 55 -8.64 -18.16 -10.64
C LEU A 55 -9.76 -18.79 -11.49
N GLU A 56 -9.43 -19.85 -12.21
CA GLU A 56 -10.34 -20.63 -13.05
C GLU A 56 -11.43 -21.38 -12.28
N ASP A 57 -11.20 -21.66 -10.99
CA ASP A 57 -12.17 -22.33 -10.11
C ASP A 57 -13.16 -21.33 -9.49
N LEU A 58 -12.88 -20.03 -9.59
CA LEU A 58 -13.79 -18.98 -9.13
C LEU A 58 -14.92 -18.76 -10.14
N SER A 59 -16.11 -18.39 -9.64
CA SER A 59 -17.20 -17.94 -10.50
C SER A 59 -16.76 -16.70 -11.32
N PRO A 60 -17.34 -16.46 -12.51
CA PRO A 60 -16.96 -15.32 -13.36
C PRO A 60 -16.97 -13.98 -12.62
N ILE A 61 -17.87 -13.81 -11.67
CA ILE A 61 -17.93 -12.58 -10.91
C ILE A 61 -16.84 -12.47 -9.84
N LYS A 62 -16.50 -13.56 -9.14
CA LYS A 62 -15.34 -13.57 -8.24
C LYS A 62 -14.02 -13.36 -8.98
N GLN A 63 -13.91 -13.85 -10.21
CA GLN A 63 -12.78 -13.50 -11.09
C GLN A 63 -12.72 -11.99 -11.33
N SER A 64 -13.86 -11.35 -11.62
CA SER A 64 -13.93 -9.89 -11.77
C SER A 64 -13.58 -9.13 -10.47
N TYR A 65 -13.80 -9.73 -9.31
CA TYR A 65 -13.42 -9.13 -8.02
C TYR A 65 -11.90 -9.11 -7.87
N VAL A 66 -11.24 -10.23 -8.15
CA VAL A 66 -9.78 -10.35 -8.15
C VAL A 66 -9.15 -9.39 -9.16
N GLU A 67 -9.70 -9.29 -10.38
CA GLU A 67 -9.21 -8.36 -11.41
C GLU A 67 -9.30 -6.88 -10.99
N ARG A 68 -10.32 -6.54 -10.19
CA ARG A 68 -10.51 -5.21 -9.59
C ARG A 68 -9.67 -5.00 -8.32
N GLY A 69 -8.91 -6.00 -7.87
CA GLY A 69 -8.04 -5.94 -6.70
C GLY A 69 -8.78 -6.10 -5.37
N LEU A 70 -9.92 -6.78 -5.37
CA LEU A 70 -10.62 -7.15 -4.14
C LEU A 70 -10.10 -8.50 -3.65
N ILE A 71 -10.22 -8.73 -2.35
CA ILE A 71 -9.94 -10.02 -1.70
C ILE A 71 -11.15 -10.45 -0.89
N GLU A 72 -11.31 -11.76 -0.69
CA GLU A 72 -12.35 -12.31 0.16
C GLU A 72 -12.01 -12.02 1.63
N LEU A 73 -12.83 -11.19 2.28
CA LEU A 73 -12.74 -10.86 3.70
C LEU A 73 -13.49 -11.88 4.55
N VAL A 74 -14.66 -12.29 4.08
CA VAL A 74 -15.54 -13.28 4.72
C VAL A 74 -15.98 -14.28 3.65
N PRO A 75 -15.92 -15.60 3.92
CA PRO A 75 -16.42 -16.62 2.99
C PRO A 75 -17.90 -16.43 2.63
N ASP A 76 -18.34 -16.98 1.49
CA ASP A 76 -19.72 -16.82 0.99
C ASP A 76 -20.81 -17.37 1.93
N ASP A 77 -20.49 -18.38 2.74
CA ASP A 77 -21.41 -18.91 3.74
C ASP A 77 -21.51 -18.04 5.01
N LEU A 78 -20.82 -16.89 5.00
CA LEU A 78 -20.81 -15.85 6.03
C LEU A 78 -20.61 -16.40 7.45
N PRO A 79 -19.57 -17.21 7.70
CA PRO A 79 -19.27 -17.65 9.04
C PRO A 79 -18.76 -16.45 9.85
N ALA A 80 -19.17 -16.38 11.12
CA ALA A 80 -18.52 -15.46 12.06
C ALA A 80 -17.01 -15.76 12.11
N PRO A 81 -16.15 -14.72 12.13
CA PRO A 81 -14.71 -14.92 12.13
C PRO A 81 -14.27 -15.63 13.41
N ILE A 82 -13.38 -16.60 13.27
CA ILE A 82 -12.72 -17.28 14.39
C ILE A 82 -11.37 -16.62 14.59
N LEU A 83 -11.17 -15.96 15.73
CA LEU A 83 -9.89 -15.37 16.08
C LEU A 83 -8.86 -16.47 16.39
N PRO A 84 -7.59 -16.31 15.94
CA PRO A 84 -6.52 -17.22 16.35
C PRO A 84 -6.23 -17.07 17.86
N PRO A 85 -5.51 -18.03 18.48
CA PRO A 85 -5.22 -17.99 19.92
C PRO A 85 -4.50 -16.72 20.39
N ASP A 86 -3.62 -16.18 19.55
CA ASP A 86 -2.88 -14.94 19.78
C ASP A 86 -3.22 -13.94 18.66
N PRO A 87 -4.39 -13.29 18.70
CA PRO A 87 -4.84 -12.41 17.62
C PRO A 87 -3.99 -11.16 17.53
N ILE A 88 -3.60 -10.80 16.32
CA ILE A 88 -3.03 -9.47 16.07
C ILE A 88 -4.16 -8.44 15.96
N GLN A 89 -3.82 -7.15 16.04
CA GLN A 89 -4.79 -6.06 16.02
C GLN A 89 -5.77 -6.12 14.83
N ALA A 90 -5.27 -6.47 13.64
CA ALA A 90 -6.12 -6.61 12.46
C ALA A 90 -7.08 -7.80 12.54
N ASP A 91 -6.75 -8.88 13.28
CA ASP A 91 -7.69 -9.98 13.55
C ASP A 91 -8.84 -9.50 14.42
N LEU A 92 -8.54 -8.70 15.45
CA LEU A 92 -9.55 -8.10 16.33
C LEU A 92 -10.51 -7.18 15.57
N GLY A 93 -10.10 -6.63 14.43
CA GLY A 93 -10.97 -5.83 13.57
C GLY A 93 -11.94 -6.64 12.70
N ALA A 94 -11.71 -7.93 12.52
CA ALA A 94 -12.55 -8.79 11.69
C ALA A 94 -13.94 -9.02 12.32
N GLU A 95 -14.01 -9.14 13.65
CA GLU A 95 -15.26 -9.34 14.38
C GLU A 95 -16.23 -8.14 14.27
N PRO A 96 -15.84 -6.90 14.63
CA PRO A 96 -16.72 -5.76 14.46
C PRO A 96 -16.99 -5.48 12.99
N TYR A 97 -16.06 -5.76 12.07
CA TYR A 97 -16.35 -5.71 10.64
C TYR A 97 -17.49 -6.65 10.24
N TYR A 98 -17.42 -7.92 10.67
CA TYR A 98 -18.45 -8.91 10.40
C TYR A 98 -19.81 -8.49 10.97
N GLN A 99 -19.84 -8.01 12.21
CA GLN A 99 -21.08 -7.67 12.90
C GLN A 99 -21.72 -6.37 12.41
N ILE A 100 -20.91 -5.38 12.01
CA ILE A 100 -21.37 -4.00 11.84
C ILE A 100 -21.22 -3.53 10.39
N CYS A 101 -20.17 -3.94 9.68
CA CYS A 101 -19.79 -3.37 8.39
C CYS A 101 -20.19 -4.26 7.21
N LEU A 102 -20.10 -5.58 7.38
CA LEU A 102 -20.23 -6.60 6.33
C LEU A 102 -21.51 -6.47 5.52
N ALA A 103 -22.64 -6.25 6.20
CA ALA A 103 -23.94 -6.14 5.55
C ALA A 103 -23.95 -5.05 4.46
N CYS A 104 -23.27 -3.93 4.71
CA CYS A 104 -23.25 -2.79 3.80
C CYS A 104 -22.05 -2.82 2.85
N HIS A 105 -20.87 -3.19 3.35
CA HIS A 105 -19.61 -3.09 2.62
C HIS A 105 -19.18 -4.38 1.91
N GLY A 106 -19.89 -5.48 2.17
CA GLY A 106 -19.76 -6.74 1.44
C GLY A 106 -18.62 -7.63 1.89
N ASN A 107 -18.77 -8.92 1.64
CA ASN A 107 -17.83 -9.97 2.05
C ASN A 107 -16.48 -9.95 1.30
N TRP A 108 -16.36 -9.16 0.22
CA TRP A 108 -15.12 -8.85 -0.49
C TRP A 108 -14.72 -7.38 -0.37
N GLY A 109 -15.41 -6.60 0.48
CA GLY A 109 -15.24 -5.15 0.56
C GLY A 109 -15.72 -4.42 -0.71
N GLN A 110 -16.61 -5.04 -1.49
CA GLN A 110 -17.11 -4.56 -2.79
C GLN A 110 -18.17 -3.45 -2.69
N GLY A 111 -18.64 -3.12 -1.49
CA GLY A 111 -19.77 -2.23 -1.27
C GLY A 111 -21.11 -2.95 -1.48
N LEU A 112 -22.22 -2.20 -1.40
CA LEU A 112 -23.56 -2.76 -1.52
C LEU A 112 -23.99 -2.92 -2.98
N THR A 113 -23.31 -3.80 -3.70
CA THR A 113 -23.65 -4.13 -5.09
C THR A 113 -24.95 -4.92 -5.17
N ASP A 114 -25.64 -4.89 -6.31
CA ASP A 114 -26.87 -5.68 -6.55
C ASP A 114 -26.63 -7.17 -6.33
N GLU A 115 -25.49 -7.66 -6.81
CA GLU A 115 -25.06 -9.05 -6.63
C GLU A 115 -24.83 -9.41 -5.15
N TRP A 116 -24.16 -8.53 -4.39
CA TRP A 116 -23.98 -8.75 -2.95
C TRP A 116 -25.33 -8.76 -2.23
N ARG A 117 -26.27 -7.88 -2.63
CA ARG A 117 -27.63 -7.88 -2.08
C ARG A 117 -28.35 -9.19 -2.36
N GLU A 118 -28.28 -9.68 -3.60
CA GLU A 118 -28.92 -10.94 -4.00
C GLU A 118 -28.32 -12.15 -3.27
N THR A 119 -27.00 -12.25 -3.20
CA THR A 119 -26.29 -13.39 -2.60
C THR A 119 -26.30 -13.37 -1.07
N GLY A 120 -26.07 -12.20 -0.46
CA GLY A 120 -25.96 -12.05 1.00
C GLY A 120 -27.31 -11.99 1.73
N PHE A 121 -28.38 -11.55 1.06
CA PHE A 121 -29.68 -11.31 1.71
C PHE A 121 -30.87 -12.01 1.03
N GLY A 122 -30.71 -12.54 -0.18
CA GLY A 122 -31.75 -13.31 -0.86
C GLY A 122 -33.07 -12.55 -0.98
N GLU A 123 -34.12 -13.06 -0.35
CA GLU A 123 -35.46 -12.44 -0.37
C GLU A 123 -35.48 -11.04 0.28
N ASP A 124 -34.55 -10.76 1.20
CA ASP A 124 -34.43 -9.48 1.91
C ASP A 124 -33.49 -8.47 1.21
N MET A 125 -33.09 -8.73 -0.05
CA MET A 125 -32.18 -7.87 -0.83
C MET A 125 -32.68 -6.43 -1.06
N ASN A 126 -33.96 -6.17 -0.84
CA ASN A 126 -34.60 -4.87 -1.06
C ASN A 126 -34.59 -4.01 0.21
N CYS A 127 -33.41 -3.51 0.59
CA CYS A 127 -33.19 -2.76 1.83
C CYS A 127 -34.15 -1.56 2.00
N TRP A 128 -34.49 -0.88 0.90
CA TRP A 128 -35.36 0.31 0.88
C TRP A 128 -36.84 0.01 0.65
N GLN A 129 -37.28 -1.23 0.84
CA GLN A 129 -38.70 -1.54 0.81
C GLN A 129 -39.43 -0.72 1.90
N SER A 130 -40.68 -0.34 1.62
CA SER A 130 -41.52 0.40 2.56
C SER A 130 -41.56 -0.29 3.93
N ARG A 131 -41.31 0.47 5.00
CA ARG A 131 -41.19 0.01 6.40
C ARG A 131 -39.99 -0.90 6.70
N CYS A 132 -39.03 -1.03 5.78
CA CYS A 132 -37.68 -1.52 6.05
C CYS A 132 -36.78 -0.31 6.34
N HIS A 133 -35.86 0.03 5.44
CA HIS A 133 -35.00 1.22 5.56
C HIS A 133 -35.39 2.38 4.61
N ALA A 134 -36.64 2.44 4.18
CA ALA A 134 -37.20 3.59 3.49
C ALA A 134 -37.49 4.75 4.47
N SER A 135 -37.87 5.92 3.95
CA SER A 135 -38.26 7.09 4.76
C SER A 135 -39.46 6.85 5.70
N ASN A 136 -40.21 5.75 5.53
CA ASN A 136 -41.29 5.32 6.41
C ASN A 136 -40.90 4.11 7.30
N HIS A 137 -39.63 3.97 7.64
CA HIS A 137 -39.12 2.95 8.55
C HIS A 137 -39.76 3.02 9.95
N PRO A 138 -39.81 1.92 10.72
CA PRO A 138 -40.22 1.92 12.12
C PRO A 138 -39.36 2.87 12.97
N PRO A 139 -39.83 3.35 14.14
CA PRO A 139 -39.07 4.30 14.97
C PRO A 139 -37.66 3.85 15.36
N GLN A 140 -37.44 2.55 15.50
CA GLN A 140 -36.14 1.93 15.80
C GLN A 140 -35.26 1.65 14.56
N GLY A 141 -35.80 1.87 13.36
CA GLY A 141 -35.07 1.74 12.10
C GLY A 141 -34.31 3.01 11.74
N PHE A 142 -33.74 3.01 10.54
CA PHE A 142 -33.04 4.15 9.98
C PHE A 142 -33.21 4.17 8.46
N GLU A 143 -33.13 5.35 7.86
CA GLU A 143 -33.13 5.48 6.40
C GLU A 143 -31.74 5.10 5.85
N PHE A 144 -31.73 4.10 4.98
CA PHE A 144 -30.49 3.51 4.46
C PHE A 144 -29.99 4.27 3.21
N PRO A 145 -28.68 4.52 3.07
CA PRO A 145 -28.15 5.23 1.92
C PRO A 145 -28.33 4.38 0.66
N LYS A 146 -28.66 5.00 -0.48
CA LYS A 146 -28.85 4.25 -1.73
C LYS A 146 -27.56 3.74 -2.36
N GLU A 147 -26.42 4.28 -1.92
CA GLU A 147 -25.10 3.91 -2.41
C GLU A 147 -24.20 3.66 -1.20
N VAL A 148 -23.57 2.50 -1.17
CA VAL A 148 -22.53 2.16 -0.19
C VAL A 148 -21.23 1.89 -0.94
N PRO A 149 -20.16 2.65 -0.66
CA PRO A 149 -18.93 2.53 -1.42
C PRO A 149 -18.18 1.23 -1.09
N PRO A 150 -17.34 0.75 -2.03
CA PRO A 150 -16.38 -0.30 -1.74
C PRO A 150 -15.29 0.19 -0.78
N LEU A 151 -14.78 -0.74 0.02
CA LEU A 151 -13.62 -0.54 0.91
C LEU A 151 -12.33 -1.10 0.31
N LEU A 152 -12.45 -2.11 -0.56
CA LEU A 152 -11.35 -2.77 -1.25
C LEU A 152 -11.45 -2.59 -2.77
N GLY A 153 -10.32 -2.82 -3.44
CA GLY A 153 -10.18 -2.65 -4.88
C GLY A 153 -9.48 -1.35 -5.29
N LYS A 154 -9.07 -1.32 -6.56
CA LYS A 154 -8.20 -0.29 -7.16
C LYS A 154 -8.75 1.14 -7.06
N THR A 155 -10.07 1.30 -6.97
CA THR A 155 -10.73 2.60 -6.90
C THR A 155 -11.38 2.90 -5.55
N ALA A 156 -11.29 1.97 -4.60
CA ALA A 156 -11.86 2.15 -3.28
C ALA A 156 -11.01 3.10 -2.44
N LEU A 157 -11.68 3.88 -1.59
CA LEU A 157 -11.05 4.83 -0.67
C LEU A 157 -10.16 5.90 -1.34
N ASN A 158 -10.32 6.15 -2.65
CA ASN A 158 -9.51 7.14 -3.40
C ASN A 158 -9.52 8.56 -2.82
N ARG A 159 -10.46 8.91 -1.93
CA ARG A 159 -10.55 10.22 -1.26
C ARG A 159 -9.98 10.23 0.17
N ILE A 160 -9.48 9.08 0.62
CA ILE A 160 -8.91 8.88 1.96
C ILE A 160 -7.40 8.78 1.81
N ALA A 161 -6.67 9.75 2.35
CA ALA A 161 -5.23 9.90 2.17
C ALA A 161 -4.41 8.88 2.95
N ASN A 162 -4.79 8.64 4.21
CA ASN A 162 -4.01 7.83 5.14
C ASN A 162 -4.90 7.17 6.20
N ALA A 163 -4.31 6.29 7.01
CA ALA A 163 -5.03 5.55 8.04
C ALA A 163 -5.70 6.46 9.07
N GLN A 164 -5.12 7.64 9.35
CA GLN A 164 -5.73 8.62 10.25
C GLN A 164 -7.08 9.09 9.72
N GLN A 165 -7.17 9.41 8.43
CA GLN A 165 -8.42 9.85 7.83
C GLN A 165 -9.43 8.69 7.74
N LEU A 166 -8.97 7.46 7.46
CA LEU A 166 -9.85 6.29 7.48
C LEU A 166 -10.44 6.06 8.88
N TYR A 167 -9.59 6.07 9.91
CA TYR A 167 -9.98 5.98 11.31
C TYR A 167 -11.02 7.04 11.67
N GLN A 168 -10.79 8.31 11.31
CA GLN A 168 -11.72 9.41 11.59
C GLN A 168 -13.09 9.16 10.96
N VAL A 169 -13.13 8.76 9.69
CA VAL A 169 -14.39 8.43 9.02
C VAL A 169 -15.12 7.30 9.75
N ILE A 170 -14.41 6.24 10.14
CA ILE A 170 -14.99 5.11 10.87
C ILE A 170 -15.50 5.57 12.25
N SER A 171 -14.68 6.29 13.02
CA SER A 171 -15.04 6.70 14.39
C SER A 171 -16.14 7.75 14.44
N GLU A 172 -16.25 8.62 13.44
CA GLU A 172 -17.18 9.76 13.48
C GLU A 172 -18.48 9.51 12.72
N THR A 173 -18.41 8.73 11.63
CA THR A 173 -19.55 8.59 10.70
C THR A 173 -20.09 7.17 10.61
N MET A 174 -19.36 6.19 11.16
CA MET A 174 -19.78 4.79 11.14
C MET A 174 -20.18 4.28 12.54
N PRO A 175 -20.99 3.22 12.58
CA PRO A 175 -21.82 2.73 11.47
C PRO A 175 -22.91 3.73 11.08
N TRP A 176 -23.39 3.65 9.83
CA TRP A 176 -24.39 4.59 9.31
C TRP A 176 -25.65 4.72 10.21
N TRP A 177 -26.08 3.62 10.81
CA TRP A 177 -27.27 3.59 11.66
C TRP A 177 -27.05 4.19 13.06
N ALA A 178 -25.81 4.34 13.51
CA ALA A 178 -25.44 5.00 14.76
C ALA A 178 -24.02 5.57 14.69
N PRO A 179 -23.82 6.70 13.99
CA PRO A 179 -22.52 7.35 13.88
C PRO A 179 -21.90 7.65 15.26
N GLY A 180 -20.62 7.31 15.44
CA GLY A 180 -19.90 7.57 16.70
C GLY A 180 -20.18 6.56 17.81
N SER A 181 -20.87 5.46 17.52
CA SER A 181 -21.16 4.41 18.51
C SER A 181 -20.00 3.43 18.75
N LEU A 182 -19.04 3.36 17.83
CA LEU A 182 -17.85 2.52 17.98
C LEU A 182 -16.93 3.08 19.06
N SER A 183 -16.36 2.20 19.88
CA SER A 183 -15.22 2.58 20.71
C SER A 183 -14.02 2.94 19.85
N GLN A 184 -13.11 3.72 20.42
CA GLN A 184 -11.86 4.08 19.76
C GLN A 184 -11.04 2.84 19.37
N GLU A 185 -10.98 1.83 20.24
CA GLU A 185 -10.26 0.58 19.97
C GLU A 185 -10.89 -0.18 18.79
N GLU A 186 -12.22 -0.31 18.75
CA GLU A 186 -12.91 -0.95 17.62
C GLU A 186 -12.63 -0.20 16.31
N ALA A 187 -12.70 1.13 16.32
CA ALA A 187 -12.45 1.94 15.12
C ALA A 187 -11.00 1.77 14.60
N ILE A 188 -10.01 1.73 15.50
CA ILE A 188 -8.61 1.48 15.11
C ILE A 188 -8.44 0.03 14.62
N ASN A 189 -9.05 -0.94 15.28
CA ASN A 189 -8.96 -2.35 14.88
C ASN A 189 -9.58 -2.59 13.49
N ILE A 190 -10.75 -2.00 13.20
CA ILE A 190 -11.37 -2.02 11.87
C ILE A 190 -10.45 -1.34 10.84
N THR A 191 -9.84 -0.20 11.19
CA THR A 191 -8.87 0.48 10.33
C THR A 191 -7.68 -0.43 9.99
N ALA A 192 -7.11 -1.12 10.99
CA ALA A 192 -6.03 -2.08 10.81
C ALA A 192 -6.46 -3.27 9.93
N TYR A 193 -7.67 -3.78 10.13
CA TYR A 193 -8.25 -4.85 9.34
C TYR A 193 -8.36 -4.50 7.85
N ILE A 194 -8.91 -3.32 7.54
CA ILE A 194 -9.04 -2.82 6.17
C ILE A 194 -7.65 -2.61 5.54
N LEU A 195 -6.71 -1.96 6.24
CA LEU A 195 -5.37 -1.72 5.70
C LEU A 195 -4.59 -3.01 5.45
N ARG A 196 -4.72 -4.00 6.33
CA ARG A 196 -4.15 -5.34 6.12
C ARG A 196 -4.73 -5.97 4.85
N ALA A 197 -6.05 -5.92 4.67
CA ALA A 197 -6.70 -6.45 3.48
C ALA A 197 -6.29 -5.73 2.19
N ARG A 198 -5.86 -4.47 2.29
CA ARG A 198 -5.32 -3.68 1.17
C ARG A 198 -3.82 -3.90 0.95
N GLY A 199 -3.13 -4.62 1.83
CA GLY A 199 -1.67 -4.76 1.81
C GLY A 199 -0.91 -3.48 2.20
N GLU A 200 -1.60 -2.53 2.86
CA GLU A 200 -1.08 -1.21 3.23
C GLU A 200 -0.62 -1.14 4.69
N LEU A 201 -0.89 -2.19 5.47
CA LEU A 201 -0.37 -2.36 6.84
C LEU A 201 0.75 -3.42 6.86
N PRO A 202 2.02 -3.03 7.11
CA PRO A 202 3.11 -4.00 7.26
C PRO A 202 2.89 -4.96 8.43
N GLU A 203 3.41 -6.19 8.31
CA GLU A 203 3.33 -7.19 9.38
C GLU A 203 4.00 -6.70 10.68
N GLY A 204 3.41 -7.11 11.82
CA GLY A 204 3.92 -6.77 13.16
C GLY A 204 3.67 -5.32 13.60
N ILE A 205 3.08 -4.48 12.75
CA ILE A 205 2.70 -3.11 13.12
C ILE A 205 1.38 -3.11 13.88
N VAL A 206 1.38 -2.41 15.01
CA VAL A 206 0.17 -2.05 15.77
C VAL A 206 -0.13 -0.58 15.52
N LEU A 207 -1.31 -0.29 14.98
CA LEU A 207 -1.82 1.06 14.81
C LEU A 207 -2.20 1.67 16.15
N THR A 208 -1.83 2.93 16.31
CA THR A 208 -2.14 3.77 17.47
C THR A 208 -2.47 5.16 16.95
N GLU A 209 -3.18 5.97 17.73
CA GLU A 209 -3.43 7.37 17.36
C GLU A 209 -2.15 8.14 17.00
N ALA A 210 -1.01 7.77 17.59
CA ALA A 210 0.26 8.43 17.34
C ALA A 210 0.88 8.09 15.98
N ASN A 211 0.51 6.97 15.34
CA ASN A 211 1.15 6.50 14.11
C ASN A 211 0.22 6.36 12.91
N LEU A 212 -1.10 6.51 13.06
CA LEU A 212 -2.08 6.40 11.97
C LEU A 212 -1.74 7.28 10.76
N ALA A 213 -1.28 8.51 10.98
CA ALA A 213 -0.95 9.42 9.89
C ALA A 213 0.23 8.96 9.01
N ALA A 214 1.04 7.99 9.48
CA ALA A 214 2.21 7.49 8.78
C ALA A 214 1.89 6.46 7.67
N PHE A 215 0.68 5.91 7.64
CA PHE A 215 0.30 4.85 6.70
C PHE A 215 -0.59 5.42 5.59
N SER A 216 -0.03 5.61 4.40
CA SER A 216 -0.74 6.12 3.22
C SER A 216 -1.62 5.04 2.58
N LEU A 217 -2.84 5.41 2.17
CA LEU A 217 -3.71 4.57 1.32
C LEU A 217 -3.49 4.86 -0.18
N HIS A 218 -2.85 5.99 -0.50
CA HIS A 218 -2.36 6.26 -1.86
C HIS A 218 -0.90 5.84 -1.92
N VAL A 219 -0.66 4.60 -2.32
CA VAL A 219 0.65 4.27 -2.87
C VAL A 219 0.68 4.94 -4.24
N GLN A 220 1.36 6.08 -4.36
CA GLN A 220 1.76 6.57 -5.67
C GLN A 220 2.41 5.38 -6.37
N PRO A 221 1.97 4.97 -7.59
CA PRO A 221 2.76 4.04 -8.36
C PRO A 221 4.21 4.53 -8.33
N PRO A 222 5.23 3.67 -8.12
CA PRO A 222 6.60 4.14 -8.24
C PRO A 222 6.66 4.93 -9.54
N GLU A 223 7.00 6.21 -9.43
CA GLU A 223 7.11 7.09 -10.58
C GLU A 223 7.92 6.29 -11.60
N LEU A 224 7.27 5.87 -12.69
CA LEU A 224 8.00 5.21 -13.77
C LEU A 224 9.06 6.24 -14.09
N VAL A 225 10.31 5.94 -13.74
CA VAL A 225 11.45 6.73 -14.19
C VAL A 225 11.20 6.83 -15.67
N ASP A 226 10.87 8.03 -16.14
CA ASP A 226 10.61 8.27 -17.55
C ASP A 226 11.95 7.99 -18.21
N GLU A 227 12.13 6.73 -18.63
CA GLU A 227 13.16 6.31 -19.55
C GLU A 227 12.79 6.92 -20.89
N ASN A 228 12.84 8.24 -20.96
CA ASN A 228 12.84 9.01 -22.17
C ASN A 228 14.30 9.08 -22.61
N PRO A 229 14.79 8.14 -23.44
CA PRO A 229 16.15 8.20 -23.97
C PRO A 229 16.41 9.52 -24.71
N GLY A 230 15.36 10.22 -25.16
CA GLY A 230 15.45 11.55 -25.77
C GLY A 230 15.99 12.63 -24.82
N GLY A 231 15.69 12.56 -23.52
CA GLY A 231 16.18 13.51 -22.51
C GLY A 231 17.68 13.37 -22.27
N ILE A 232 18.17 12.14 -22.17
CA ILE A 232 19.60 11.83 -21.99
C ILE A 232 20.39 12.20 -23.25
N VAL A 233 19.87 11.92 -24.45
CA VAL A 233 20.50 12.28 -25.72
C VAL A 233 20.58 13.81 -25.92
N LEU A 234 19.55 14.56 -25.50
CA LEU A 234 19.57 16.03 -25.56
C LEU A 234 20.61 16.63 -24.59
N ILE A 235 20.72 16.11 -23.37
CA ILE A 235 21.70 16.60 -22.38
C ILE A 235 23.13 16.27 -22.82
N PHE A 236 23.39 15.06 -23.32
CA PHE A 236 24.71 14.69 -23.89
C PHE A 236 25.04 15.50 -25.15
N GLY A 237 24.06 15.73 -26.03
CA GLY A 237 24.23 16.55 -27.22
C GLY A 237 24.56 18.01 -26.90
N LEU A 238 23.86 18.61 -25.94
CA LEU A 238 24.09 19.99 -25.52
C LEU A 238 25.43 20.17 -24.81
N THR A 239 25.85 19.22 -23.97
CA THR A 239 27.14 19.26 -23.29
C THR A 239 28.33 19.07 -24.24
N LEU A 240 28.21 18.18 -25.23
CA LEU A 240 29.21 18.02 -26.30
C LEU A 240 29.31 19.27 -27.18
N ALA A 241 28.18 19.89 -27.55
CA ALA A 241 28.17 21.14 -28.31
C ALA A 241 28.82 22.29 -27.53
N MET A 242 28.58 22.36 -26.22
CA MET A 242 29.20 23.38 -25.37
C MET A 242 30.71 23.16 -25.21
N PHE A 243 31.17 21.92 -25.08
CA PHE A 243 32.61 21.60 -25.06
C PHE A 243 33.29 21.88 -26.41
N GLY A 244 32.65 21.58 -27.53
CA GLY A 244 33.16 21.90 -28.87
C GLY A 244 33.29 23.41 -29.12
N PHE A 245 32.32 24.20 -28.63
CA PHE A 245 32.35 25.67 -28.74
C PHE A 245 33.43 26.31 -27.86
N LEU A 246 33.71 25.74 -26.68
CA LEU A 246 34.78 26.20 -25.80
C LEU A 246 36.17 25.82 -26.33
N TRP A 247 36.30 24.66 -27.00
CA TRP A 247 37.57 24.22 -27.61
C TRP A 247 37.99 25.08 -28.80
N THR A 248 37.04 25.50 -29.65
CA THR A 248 37.35 26.37 -30.81
C THR A 248 37.75 27.78 -30.38
N LYS A 249 37.26 28.27 -29.25
CA LYS A 249 37.67 29.55 -28.63
C LYS A 249 39.04 29.49 -27.93
N ALA A 250 39.57 28.30 -27.66
CA ALA A 250 40.80 28.11 -26.89
C ALA A 250 42.04 27.78 -27.74
N GLN A 251 41.93 27.81 -29.07
CA GLN A 251 43.10 27.68 -29.95
C GLN A 251 43.92 28.99 -29.85
N PRO A 252 45.14 28.98 -29.29
CA PRO A 252 45.99 30.17 -29.30
C PRO A 252 46.40 30.46 -30.74
N GLU A 253 46.21 31.70 -31.19
CA GLU A 253 46.68 32.16 -32.49
C GLU A 253 48.19 31.92 -32.54
N THR A 254 48.61 31.06 -33.46
CA THR A 254 50.02 30.82 -33.72
C THR A 254 50.60 32.10 -34.30
N GLU A 255 51.35 32.80 -33.46
CA GLU A 255 52.16 33.97 -33.80
C GLU A 255 53.12 33.59 -34.94
N GLU A 256 52.76 34.01 -36.14
CA GLU A 256 53.58 33.87 -37.35
C GLU A 256 54.73 34.89 -37.23
N ASN A 257 55.91 34.41 -36.86
CA ASN A 257 57.16 35.19 -36.81
C ASN A 257 57.82 35.14 -38.21
N PRO A 258 58.39 36.25 -38.71
CA PRO A 258 58.45 36.63 -40.13
C PRO A 258 59.43 35.82 -41.00
#